data_AF-A0A7V3MLD3-F1
#
_entry.id   AF-A0A7V3MLD3-F1
#
_cell.length_a   1.000
_cell.length_b   1.000
_cell.length_c   1.000
_cell.angle_alpha   90.00
_cell.angle_beta   90.00
_cell.angle_gamma   90.00
#
_symmetry.space_group_name_H-M   'P 1'
#
loop_
_entity.id
_entity.type
_entity.pdbx_description
1 polymer ?
#
loop_
_entity_poly.entity_id
_entity_poly.type
_entity_poly.pdbx_seq_one_letter_code
_entity_poly.pdbx_strand_id
1 'polypeptide(L)'
;PNTPNWGAGLNVTFPLFELPSLRARKEIEVHRELAETAKREQIIRDLQAQREEALASLEAARRIAENTPLQLEAARAAEQQATARYKAGLANIVEVAEAERLLVQSEIDDSLARLNIWRAILAVASAQGNIEPFLQASK
;
A
#
# COMPACT_ATOMS: atom_id res chain seq x y z
N PRO A 1 -61.27 6.47 -55.79
CA PRO A 1 -60.67 7.74 -55.30
C PRO A 1 -59.43 7.44 -54.45
N ASN A 2 -58.23 7.75 -54.96
CA ASN A 2 -56.97 7.48 -54.27
C ASN A 2 -56.11 8.76 -54.33
N THR A 3 -56.07 9.52 -53.24
CA THR A 3 -55.26 10.74 -53.13
C THR A 3 -54.00 10.44 -52.33
N PRO A 4 -52.79 10.71 -52.85
CA PRO A 4 -51.56 10.44 -52.11
C PRO A 4 -51.44 11.41 -50.93
N ASN A 5 -51.21 10.88 -49.73
CA ASN A 5 -50.84 11.63 -48.54
C ASN A 5 -49.35 11.41 -48.27
N TRP A 6 -48.54 12.42 -48.57
CA TRP A 6 -47.21 12.52 -48.00
C TRP A 6 -46.94 13.97 -47.60
N GLY A 7 -46.32 14.14 -46.43
CA GLY A 7 -45.96 15.43 -45.89
C GLY A 7 -44.61 15.35 -45.21
N ALA A 8 -43.75 16.32 -45.48
CA ALA A 8 -42.52 16.56 -44.75
C ALA A 8 -42.68 17.86 -43.97
N GLY A 9 -42.39 17.83 -42.68
CA GLY A 9 -42.43 19.01 -41.81
C GLY A 9 -41.16 19.09 -40.98
N LEU A 10 -40.61 20.30 -40.85
CA LEU A 10 -39.55 20.63 -39.91
C LEU A 10 -40.17 21.44 -38.78
N ASN A 11 -40.05 20.94 -37.56
CA ASN A 11 -40.46 21.67 -36.37
C ASN A 11 -39.22 22.16 -35.63
N VAL A 12 -39.17 23.45 -35.34
CA VAL A 12 -38.14 24.09 -34.52
C VAL A 12 -38.82 24.76 -33.34
N THR A 13 -38.41 24.43 -32.12
CA THR A 13 -39.01 24.95 -30.88
C THR A 13 -37.97 25.76 -30.11
N PHE A 14 -38.32 26.99 -29.71
CA PHE A 14 -37.47 27.86 -28.90
C PHE A 14 -38.21 28.27 -27.61
N PRO A 15 -37.92 27.63 -26.47
CA PRO A 15 -38.59 27.94 -25.22
C PRO A 15 -37.95 29.16 -24.53
N LEU A 16 -38.35 30.37 -24.93
CA LEU A 16 -37.81 31.63 -24.39
C LEU A 16 -38.02 31.76 -22.88
N PHE A 17 -39.12 31.23 -22.32
CA PHE A 17 -39.41 31.25 -20.89
C PHE A 17 -38.59 30.21 -20.08
N GLU A 18 -37.94 29.24 -20.73
CA GLU A 18 -37.09 28.25 -20.06
C GLU A 18 -35.64 28.72 -19.92
N LEU A 19 -35.24 29.83 -20.55
CA LEU A 19 -33.87 30.36 -20.50
C LEU A 19 -33.30 30.51 -19.07
N PRO A 20 -34.04 31.03 -18.06
CA PRO A 20 -33.54 31.06 -16.68
C PRO A 20 -33.27 29.66 -16.11
N SER A 21 -34.15 28.70 -16.40
CA SER A 21 -34.01 27.31 -15.94
C SER A 21 -32.85 26.60 -16.64
N LEU A 22 -32.62 26.89 -17.93
CA LEU A 22 -31.49 26.36 -18.69
C LEU A 22 -30.17 26.92 -18.17
N ARG A 23 -30.13 28.20 -17.80
CA ARG A 23 -28.95 28.83 -17.16
C ARG A 23 -28.66 28.20 -15.80
N ALA A 24 -29.68 27.99 -14.95
CA ALA A 24 -29.52 27.33 -13.66
C ALA A 24 -29.02 25.88 -13.81
N ARG A 25 -29.56 25.11 -14.77
CA ARG A 25 -29.06 23.76 -15.08
C ARG A 25 -27.61 23.77 -15.54
N LYS A 26 -27.24 24.74 -16.39
CA LYS A 26 -25.86 24.93 -16.86
C LYS A 26 -24.92 25.25 -15.69
N GLU A 27 -25.33 26.12 -14.77
CA GLU A 27 -24.53 26.47 -13.59
C GLU A 27 -24.33 25.25 -12.67
N ILE A 28 -25.38 24.46 -12.43
CA ILE A 28 -25.28 23.18 -11.70
C ILE A 28 -24.31 22.23 -12.38
N GLU A 29 -24.38 22.10 -13.71
CA GLU A 29 -23.50 21.20 -14.46
C GLU A 29 -22.03 21.66 -14.41
N VAL A 30 -21.77 22.96 -14.46
CA VAL A 30 -20.41 23.52 -14.28
C VAL A 30 -19.89 23.21 -12.87
N HIS A 31 -20.70 23.40 -11.83
CA HIS A 31 -20.29 23.05 -10.47
C HIS A 31 -20.08 21.54 -10.30
N ARG A 32 -20.87 20.71 -10.98
CA ARG A 32 -20.69 19.26 -11.01
C ARG A 32 -19.39 18.88 -11.69
N GLU A 33 -19.08 19.49 -12.83
CA GLU A 33 -17.80 19.27 -13.53
C GLU A 33 -16.62 19.65 -12.63
N LEU A 34 -16.66 20.80 -11.96
CA LEU A 34 -15.63 21.23 -11.00
C LEU A 34 -15.50 20.27 -9.81
N ALA A 35 -16.61 19.74 -9.31
CA ALA A 35 -16.57 18.75 -8.22
C ALA A 35 -15.95 17.43 -8.68
N GLU A 36 -16.27 16.95 -9.88
CA GLU A 36 -15.71 15.72 -10.43
C GLU A 36 -14.21 15.87 -10.77
N THR A 37 -13.77 17.03 -11.27
CA THR A 37 -12.34 17.29 -11.49
C THR A 37 -11.57 17.33 -10.17
N ALA A 38 -12.09 18.03 -9.15
CA ALA A 38 -11.47 18.05 -7.82
C ALA A 38 -11.39 16.65 -7.19
N LYS A 39 -12.46 15.86 -7.33
CA LYS A 39 -12.50 14.46 -6.88
C LYS A 39 -11.49 13.58 -7.60
N ARG A 40 -11.36 13.73 -8.92
CA ARG A 40 -10.35 13.03 -9.72
C ARG A 40 -8.94 13.38 -9.27
N GLU A 41 -8.64 14.66 -9.07
CA GLU A 41 -7.34 15.08 -8.58
C GLU A 41 -7.04 14.52 -7.18
N GLN A 42 -8.04 14.49 -6.30
CA GLN A 42 -7.89 13.86 -4.99
C GLN A 42 -7.54 12.38 -5.11
N ILE A 43 -8.27 11.62 -5.94
CA ILE A 43 -7.97 10.19 -6.15
C ILE A 43 -6.54 10.00 -6.67
N ILE A 44 -6.07 10.86 -7.60
CA ILE A 44 -4.70 10.78 -8.11
C ILE A 44 -3.68 11.01 -6.98
N ARG A 45 -3.90 12.02 -6.13
CA ARG A 45 -3.02 12.29 -4.99
C ARG A 45 -3.02 11.14 -3.99
N ASP A 46 -4.19 10.57 -3.68
CA ASP A 46 -4.32 9.45 -2.76
C ASP A 46 -3.59 8.21 -3.29
N LEU A 47 -3.67 7.92 -4.60
CA LEU A 47 -2.94 6.83 -5.23
C LEU A 47 -1.42 7.06 -5.22
N GLN A 48 -0.97 8.30 -5.43
CA GLN A 48 0.45 8.65 -5.32
C GLN A 48 0.96 8.47 -3.90
N ALA A 49 0.22 8.94 -2.90
CA ALA A 49 0.56 8.78 -1.49
C ALA A 49 0.66 7.30 -1.09
N GLN A 50 -0.33 6.47 -1.49
CA GLN A 50 -0.29 5.03 -1.22
C GLN A 50 0.94 4.35 -1.84
N ARG A 51 1.33 4.77 -3.04
CA ARG A 51 2.53 4.24 -3.71
C ARG A 51 3.81 4.64 -2.97
N GLU A 52 3.92 5.91 -2.59
CA GLU A 52 5.10 6.40 -1.86
C GLU A 52 5.22 5.75 -0.49
N GLU A 53 4.11 5.58 0.23
CA GLU A 53 4.06 4.87 1.51
C GLU A 53 4.51 3.41 1.38
N ALA A 54 4.06 2.71 0.33
CA ALA A 54 4.46 1.33 0.08
C ALA A 54 5.96 1.22 -0.24
N LEU A 55 6.51 2.16 -1.01
CA LEU A 55 7.95 2.20 -1.33
C LEU A 55 8.79 2.52 -0.08
N ALA A 56 8.37 3.49 0.73
CA ALA A 56 9.04 3.82 1.98
C ALA A 56 9.02 2.62 2.97
N SER A 57 7.90 1.91 3.04
CA SER A 57 7.76 0.69 3.85
C SER A 57 8.69 -0.42 3.38
N LEU A 58 8.85 -0.60 2.06
CA LEU A 58 9.80 -1.56 1.49
C LEU A 58 11.24 -1.21 1.81
N GLU A 59 11.61 0.06 1.71
CA GLU A 59 12.95 0.53 2.07
C GLU A 59 13.23 0.30 3.56
N ALA A 60 12.28 0.63 4.44
CA ALA A 60 12.39 0.38 5.87
C ALA A 60 12.55 -1.12 6.18
N ALA A 61 11.72 -1.98 5.56
CA ALA A 61 11.80 -3.43 5.73
C ALA A 61 13.16 -4.00 5.30
N ARG A 62 13.73 -3.50 4.20
CA ARG A 62 15.08 -3.88 3.75
C ARG A 62 16.15 -3.49 4.76
N ARG A 63 16.16 -2.23 5.21
CA ARG A 63 17.13 -1.75 6.22
C ARG A 63 17.05 -2.54 7.53
N ILE A 64 15.86 -2.94 7.96
CA ILE A 64 15.70 -3.78 9.15
C ILE A 64 16.32 -5.16 8.88
N ALA A 65 15.96 -5.81 7.79
CA ALA A 65 16.45 -7.14 7.43
C ALA A 65 17.96 -7.21 7.13
N GLU A 66 18.60 -6.09 6.79
CA GLU A 66 20.06 -5.99 6.66
C GLU A 66 20.76 -6.04 8.03
N ASN A 67 20.09 -5.61 9.11
CA ASN A 67 20.68 -5.49 10.44
C ASN A 67 20.34 -6.66 11.38
N THR A 68 19.21 -7.35 11.16
CA THR A 68 18.80 -8.48 12.00
C THR A 68 19.77 -9.68 12.00
N PRO A 69 20.50 -10.01 10.91
CA PRO A 69 21.47 -11.10 10.95
C PRO A 69 22.61 -10.83 11.93
N LEU A 70 23.09 -9.58 11.99
CA LEU A 70 24.13 -9.17 12.94
C LEU A 70 23.63 -9.26 14.39
N GLN A 71 22.37 -8.89 14.64
CA GLN A 71 21.76 -9.04 15.96
C GLN A 71 21.64 -10.51 16.37
N LEU A 72 21.23 -11.37 15.44
CA LEU A 72 21.17 -12.81 15.65
C LEU A 72 22.55 -13.42 15.95
N GLU A 73 23.59 -13.02 15.20
CA GLU A 73 24.96 -13.46 15.46
C GLU A 73 25.45 -13.01 16.85
N ALA A 74 25.17 -11.77 17.24
CA ALA A 74 25.52 -11.25 18.55
C ALA A 74 24.80 -11.99 19.69
N ALA A 75 23.49 -12.27 19.54
CA ALA A 75 22.71 -13.02 20.52
C ALA A 75 23.21 -14.47 20.64
N ARG A 76 23.58 -15.10 19.51
CA ARG A 76 24.18 -16.45 19.51
C ARG A 76 25.53 -16.47 20.22
N ALA A 77 26.38 -15.48 19.98
CA ALA A 77 27.66 -15.37 20.68
C ALA A 77 27.46 -15.16 22.20
N ALA A 78 26.47 -14.36 22.59
CA ALA A 78 26.13 -14.13 23.99
C ALA A 78 25.63 -15.40 24.70
N GLU A 79 24.75 -16.17 24.06
CA GLU A 79 24.29 -17.48 24.56
C GLU A 79 25.47 -18.43 24.75
N GLN A 80 26.32 -18.59 23.74
CA GLN A 80 27.50 -19.45 23.82
C GLN A 80 28.43 -19.05 24.97
N GLN A 81 28.62 -17.74 25.16
CA GLN A 81 29.45 -17.22 26.25
C GLN A 81 28.82 -17.47 27.63
N ALA A 82 27.51 -17.25 27.79
CA ALA A 82 26.80 -17.51 29.03
C ALA A 82 26.87 -19.00 29.39
N THR A 83 26.62 -19.88 28.40
CA THR A 83 26.73 -21.33 28.54
C THR A 83 28.14 -21.77 28.91
N ALA A 84 29.18 -21.19 28.31
CA ALA A 84 30.58 -21.48 28.67
C ALA A 84 30.92 -21.05 30.10
N ARG A 85 30.48 -19.86 30.53
CA ARG A 85 30.69 -19.38 31.90
C ARG A 85 29.95 -20.24 32.92
N TYR A 86 28.71 -20.65 32.63
CA TYR A 86 27.94 -21.55 33.49
C TYR A 86 28.65 -22.89 33.67
N LYS A 87 29.13 -23.49 32.57
CA LYS A 87 29.92 -24.75 32.61
C LYS A 87 31.22 -24.61 33.40
N ALA A 88 31.82 -23.41 33.41
CA ALA A 88 33.01 -23.11 34.21
C ALA A 88 32.69 -22.72 35.67
N GLY A 89 31.42 -22.67 36.08
CA GLY A 89 31.01 -22.22 37.41
C GLY A 89 31.14 -20.71 37.64
N LEU A 90 31.30 -19.92 36.56
CA LEU A 90 31.50 -18.46 36.58
C LEU A 90 30.21 -17.68 36.30
N ALA A 91 29.10 -18.35 36.02
CA ALA A 91 27.77 -17.76 35.82
C ALA A 91 26.69 -18.68 36.40
N ASN A 92 25.52 -18.11 36.69
CA ASN A 92 24.36 -18.87 37.15
C ASN A 92 23.49 -19.35 35.97
N ILE A 93 22.57 -20.29 36.22
CA ILE A 93 21.66 -20.82 35.19
C ILE A 93 20.66 -19.78 34.67
N VAL A 94 20.37 -18.73 35.45
CA VAL A 94 19.45 -17.66 35.06
C VAL A 94 20.06 -16.81 33.93
N GLU A 95 21.37 -16.57 33.96
CA GLU A 95 22.08 -15.87 32.88
C GLU A 95 22.05 -16.64 31.56
N VAL A 96 22.13 -17.97 31.61
CA VAL A 96 21.99 -18.83 30.42
C VAL A 96 20.57 -18.72 29.86
N ALA A 97 19.55 -18.85 30.72
CA ALA A 97 18.16 -18.76 30.31
C ALA A 97 17.81 -17.39 29.70
N GLU A 98 18.38 -16.30 30.22
CA GLU A 98 18.19 -14.97 29.67
C GLU A 98 18.87 -14.81 28.29
N ALA A 99 20.08 -15.36 28.12
CA ALA A 99 20.77 -15.34 26.84
C ALA A 99 20.06 -16.20 25.79
N GLU A 100 19.54 -17.37 26.17
CA GLU A 100 18.69 -18.21 25.31
C GLU A 100 17.41 -17.48 24.89
N ARG A 101 16.75 -16.79 25.83
CA ARG A 101 15.56 -15.96 25.54
C ARG A 101 15.87 -14.87 24.50
N LEU A 102 17.01 -14.20 24.64
CA LEU A 102 17.45 -13.17 23.70
C LEU A 102 17.79 -13.74 22.32
N LEU A 103 18.43 -14.91 22.26
CA LEU A 103 18.69 -15.63 21.02
C LEU A 103 17.39 -15.98 20.29
N VAL A 104 16.43 -16.59 20.99
CA VAL A 104 15.12 -16.93 20.41
C VAL A 104 14.40 -15.68 19.89
N GLN A 105 14.43 -14.58 20.66
CA GLN A 105 13.83 -13.32 20.20
C GLN A 105 14.49 -12.81 18.92
N SER A 106 15.82 -12.88 18.84
CA SER A 106 16.57 -12.42 17.66
C SER A 106 16.33 -13.31 16.44
N GLU A 107 16.13 -14.62 16.61
CA GLU A 107 15.73 -15.54 15.54
C GLU A 107 14.32 -15.23 15.00
N ILE A 108 13.39 -14.88 15.90
CA ILE A 108 12.04 -14.43 15.54
C ILE A 108 12.12 -13.12 14.77
N ASP A 109 12.85 -12.14 15.27
CA ASP A 109 12.97 -10.81 14.66
C ASP A 109 13.60 -10.88 13.27
N ASP A 110 14.65 -11.68 13.10
CA ASP A 110 15.30 -11.93 11.81
C ASP A 110 14.37 -12.62 10.81
N SER A 111 13.57 -13.58 11.27
CA SER A 111 12.56 -14.24 10.43
C SER A 111 11.41 -13.32 10.04
N LEU A 112 10.95 -12.48 10.97
CA LEU A 112 9.93 -11.47 10.71
C LEU A 112 10.42 -10.38 9.76
N ALA A 113 11.68 -9.95 9.89
CA ALA A 113 12.27 -8.96 8.99
C ALA A 113 12.31 -9.46 7.54
N ARG A 114 12.71 -10.72 7.32
CA ARG A 114 12.62 -11.36 5.99
C ARG A 114 11.19 -11.43 5.47
N LEU A 115 10.23 -11.82 6.33
CA LEU A 115 8.82 -11.86 5.94
C LEU A 115 8.28 -10.47 5.56
N ASN A 116 8.69 -9.43 6.27
CA ASN A 116 8.25 -8.06 6.04
C ASN A 116 8.75 -7.49 4.70
N ILE A 117 9.91 -7.93 4.20
CA ILE A 117 10.33 -7.60 2.82
C ILE A 117 9.28 -8.08 1.82
N TRP A 118 8.85 -9.34 1.92
CA TRP A 118 7.85 -9.91 1.00
C TRP A 118 6.51 -9.19 1.11
N ARG A 119 6.06 -8.89 2.32
CA ARG A 119 4.83 -8.11 2.55
C ARG A 119 4.92 -6.73 1.91
N ALA A 120 6.07 -6.07 2.02
CA ALA A 120 6.26 -4.74 1.43
C ALA A 120 6.35 -4.78 -0.11
N ILE A 121 6.98 -5.80 -0.69
CA ILE A 121 6.96 -6.01 -2.15
C ILE A 121 5.52 -6.20 -2.64
N LEU A 122 4.73 -7.01 -1.93
CA LEU A 122 3.31 -7.20 -2.25
C LEU A 122 2.51 -5.89 -2.15
N ALA A 123 2.75 -5.09 -1.11
CA ALA A 123 2.10 -3.79 -0.94
C ALA A 123 2.41 -2.84 -2.11
N VAL A 124 3.67 -2.78 -2.55
CA VAL A 124 4.09 -1.98 -3.73
C VAL A 124 3.40 -2.47 -4.99
N ALA A 125 3.34 -3.79 -5.21
CA ALA A 125 2.69 -4.38 -6.37
C ALA A 125 1.16 -4.12 -6.38
N SER A 126 0.52 -4.21 -5.22
CA SER A 126 -0.90 -3.87 -5.03
C SER A 126 -1.18 -2.39 -5.30
N ALA A 127 -0.35 -1.48 -4.80
CA ALA A 127 -0.48 -0.04 -5.05
C ALA A 127 -0.31 0.34 -6.53
N GLN A 128 0.41 -0.48 -7.30
CA GLN A 128 0.59 -0.32 -8.75
C GLN A 128 -0.54 -0.96 -9.57
N GLY A 129 -1.46 -1.70 -8.93
CA GLY A 129 -2.55 -2.41 -9.61
C GLY A 129 -2.10 -3.64 -10.39
N ASN A 130 -0.87 -4.12 -10.19
CA ASN A 130 -0.35 -5.32 -10.84
C ASN A 130 0.52 -6.13 -9.86
N ILE A 131 0.05 -7.32 -9.49
CA ILE A 131 0.74 -8.25 -8.58
C ILE A 131 1.72 -9.19 -9.28
N GLU A 132 1.78 -9.20 -10.61
CA GLU A 132 2.70 -10.05 -11.38
C GLU A 132 4.18 -9.89 -10.96
N PRO A 133 4.71 -8.67 -10.69
CA PRO A 133 6.08 -8.50 -10.21
C PRO A 133 6.36 -9.24 -8.88
N PHE A 134 5.37 -9.31 -7.98
CA PHE A 134 5.49 -10.06 -6.73
C PHE A 134 5.52 -11.57 -7.00
N LEU A 135 4.67 -12.07 -7.89
CA LEU A 135 4.62 -13.48 -8.26
C LEU A 135 5.95 -13.95 -8.90
N GLN A 136 6.56 -13.10 -9.73
CA GLN A 136 7.88 -13.37 -10.31
C GLN A 136 9.00 -13.36 -9.27
N ALA A 137 8.96 -12.45 -8.30
CA ALA A 137 9.93 -12.40 -7.22
C ALA A 137 9.82 -13.60 -6.25
N SER A 138 8.64 -14.22 -6.15
CA SER A 138 8.37 -15.33 -5.23
C SER A 138 8.72 -16.74 -5.77
N LYS A 139 9.13 -16.84 -7.03
CA LYS A 139 9.58 -18.10 -7.66
C LYS A 139 11.08 -18.31 -7.45
#